data_AF-A0A8S2WZP3-F1
#
_entry.id   AF-A0A8S2WZP3-F1
#
_cell.length_a   1.000
_cell.length_b   1.000
_cell.length_c   1.000
_cell.angle_alpha   90.00
_cell.angle_beta   90.00
_cell.angle_gamma   90.00
#
_symmetry.space_group_name_H-M   'P 1'
#
loop_
_entity.id
_entity.type
_entity.pdbx_description
1 polymer ?
#
loop_
_entity_poly.entity_id
_entity_poly.type
_entity_poly.pdbx_seq_one_letter_code
_entity_poly.pdbx_strand_id
1 'polypeptide(L)'
;KYPDNNIWLGQQNIDGEWPVAFHGTQSQAVSSITLKGLLPSFTKRDVKKNDAVLQAGTAVNRLGLYVATHCTGGADAYALPFKVSNGDKSEEFRVMFQCRVKPGSFTSHTDPVRVGEAWRIVDPEAVRPYGLLLKNETIQTQRD
;
A
#
# COMPACT_ATOMS: atom_id res chain seq x y z
N LYS A 1 -8.73 -6.46 -12.83
CA LYS A 1 -9.70 -7.42 -13.42
C LYS A 1 -10.44 -8.06 -12.27
N TYR A 2 -11.77 -8.12 -12.32
CA TYR A 2 -12.59 -8.60 -11.20
C TYR A 2 -13.33 -9.87 -11.63
N PRO A 3 -13.47 -10.88 -10.75
CA PRO A 3 -14.30 -12.06 -11.01
C PRO A 3 -15.78 -11.65 -11.07
N ASP A 4 -16.62 -12.49 -11.67
CA ASP A 4 -18.03 -12.17 -11.98
C ASP A 4 -18.92 -11.96 -10.73
N ASN A 5 -18.39 -12.15 -9.51
CA ASN A 5 -19.11 -11.85 -8.26
C ASN A 5 -18.44 -10.73 -7.45
N ASN A 6 -19.26 -9.98 -6.71
CA ASN A 6 -18.82 -8.86 -5.86
C ASN A 6 -18.54 -9.28 -4.41
N ILE A 7 -18.59 -10.59 -4.10
CA ILE A 7 -18.44 -11.08 -2.72
C ILE A 7 -17.10 -10.64 -2.13
N TRP A 8 -16.02 -10.66 -2.90
CA TRP A 8 -14.70 -10.20 -2.43
C TRP A 8 -14.65 -8.73 -1.97
N LEU A 9 -15.57 -7.88 -2.45
CA LEU A 9 -15.68 -6.46 -2.05
C LEU A 9 -16.66 -6.25 -0.88
N GLY A 10 -17.27 -7.32 -0.38
CA GLY A 10 -18.21 -7.28 0.74
C GLY A 10 -17.62 -6.69 2.02
N GLN A 11 -18.51 -6.41 2.97
CA GLN A 11 -18.22 -5.78 4.26
C GLN A 11 -19.04 -6.41 5.41
N GLN A 12 -19.68 -7.55 5.16
CA GLN A 12 -20.52 -8.27 6.11
C GLN A 12 -19.75 -9.30 6.94
N ASN A 13 -18.45 -9.45 6.69
CA ASN A 13 -17.57 -10.43 7.30
C ASN A 13 -18.06 -11.87 7.10
N ILE A 14 -18.44 -12.19 5.86
CA ILE A 14 -18.90 -13.52 5.44
C ILE A 14 -17.86 -14.24 4.58
N ASP A 15 -18.04 -15.53 4.38
CA ASP A 15 -17.17 -16.35 3.54
C ASP A 15 -17.08 -15.80 2.11
N GLY A 16 -15.84 -15.69 1.62
CA GLY A 16 -15.52 -15.16 0.30
C GLY A 16 -15.19 -13.66 0.28
N GLU A 17 -15.47 -12.92 1.37
CA GLU A 17 -15.01 -11.53 1.49
C GLU A 17 -13.49 -11.48 1.67
N TRP A 18 -12.86 -10.48 1.04
CA TRP A 18 -11.43 -10.28 1.15
C TRP A 18 -11.16 -9.15 2.15
N PRO A 19 -10.28 -9.33 3.15
CA PRO A 19 -9.94 -8.24 4.06
C PRO A 19 -9.32 -7.05 3.34
N VAL A 20 -9.50 -5.87 3.94
CA VAL A 20 -8.90 -4.61 3.49
C VAL A 20 -7.45 -4.52 3.93
N ALA A 21 -6.60 -4.03 3.04
CA ALA A 21 -5.23 -3.62 3.32
C ALA A 21 -4.88 -2.36 2.51
N PHE A 22 -3.70 -1.81 2.74
CA PHE A 22 -3.25 -0.55 2.15
C PHE A 22 -1.84 -0.70 1.59
N HIS A 23 -1.59 -0.14 0.41
CA HIS A 23 -0.27 -0.12 -0.21
C HIS A 23 0.17 1.33 -0.45
N GLY A 24 1.14 1.80 0.32
CA GLY A 24 1.76 3.10 0.11
C GLY A 24 2.74 3.06 -1.05
N THR A 25 2.73 4.10 -1.90
CA THR A 25 3.59 4.14 -3.07
C THR A 25 4.00 5.57 -3.43
N GLN A 26 4.72 5.72 -4.55
CA GLN A 26 5.07 7.01 -5.14
C GLN A 26 4.09 7.35 -6.27
N SER A 27 3.81 8.64 -6.51
CA SER A 27 2.84 9.08 -7.52
C SER A 27 3.16 8.54 -8.93
N GLN A 28 4.44 8.39 -9.28
CA GLN A 28 4.88 7.87 -10.57
C GLN A 28 4.51 6.39 -10.78
N ALA A 29 4.25 5.64 -9.70
CA ALA A 29 3.85 4.23 -9.79
C ALA A 29 2.34 4.05 -10.04
N VAL A 30 1.53 5.08 -9.79
CA VAL A 30 0.05 5.01 -9.85
C VAL A 30 -0.43 4.50 -11.21
N SER A 31 0.03 5.11 -12.32
CA SER A 31 -0.36 4.69 -13.67
C SER A 31 -0.01 3.23 -13.97
N SER A 32 1.19 2.79 -13.57
CA SER A 32 1.59 1.40 -13.76
C SER A 32 0.74 0.44 -12.93
N ILE A 33 0.41 0.80 -11.69
CA ILE A 33 -0.42 -0.03 -10.81
C ILE A 33 -1.86 -0.12 -11.35
N THR A 34 -2.42 1.00 -11.81
CA THR A 34 -3.77 1.03 -12.40
C THR A 34 -3.85 0.16 -13.65
N LEU A 35 -2.83 0.20 -14.51
CA LEU A 35 -2.84 -0.53 -15.78
C LEU A 35 -2.48 -2.01 -15.63
N LYS A 36 -1.56 -2.34 -14.73
CA LYS A 36 -0.92 -3.66 -14.67
C LYS A 36 -1.09 -4.39 -13.33
N GLY A 37 -1.78 -3.78 -12.37
CA GLY A 37 -1.90 -4.29 -11.00
C GLY A 37 -0.67 -3.99 -10.13
N LEU A 38 -0.68 -4.47 -8.89
CA LEU A 38 0.37 -4.22 -7.89
C LEU A 38 1.64 -5.05 -8.10
N LEU A 39 1.56 -6.10 -8.92
CA LEU A 39 2.59 -7.15 -9.04
C LEU A 39 2.91 -7.56 -10.50
N PRO A 40 3.17 -6.64 -11.45
CA PRO A 40 3.24 -7.01 -12.86
C PRO A 40 4.44 -7.88 -13.26
N SER A 41 5.51 -7.91 -12.46
CA SER A 41 6.65 -8.83 -12.57
C SER A 41 7.67 -8.39 -11.53
N PHE A 42 7.91 -9.19 -10.48
CA PHE A 42 8.85 -8.94 -9.36
C PHE A 42 9.52 -7.57 -9.42
N THR A 43 8.91 -6.59 -8.77
CA THR A 43 9.46 -5.24 -8.63
C THR A 43 10.87 -5.37 -8.03
N LYS A 44 11.90 -5.28 -8.88
CA LYS A 44 13.31 -5.15 -8.45
C LYS A 44 13.50 -3.89 -7.59
N ARG A 45 12.55 -2.96 -7.64
CA ARG A 45 12.46 -1.74 -6.83
C ARG A 45 11.04 -1.56 -6.36
N ASP A 46 10.66 -2.24 -5.28
CA ASP A 46 9.76 -1.57 -4.34
C ASP A 46 10.63 -0.46 -3.70
N VAL A 47 10.27 0.79 -3.97
CA VAL A 47 11.10 1.98 -3.72
C VAL A 47 11.42 2.15 -2.23
N LYS A 48 10.66 1.47 -1.36
CA LYS A 48 10.90 1.46 0.08
C LYS A 48 11.30 0.09 0.64
N LYS A 49 11.51 -0.92 -0.22
CA LYS A 49 12.04 -2.22 0.20
C LYS A 49 13.36 -2.08 0.95
N ASN A 50 14.29 -1.27 0.42
CA ASN A 50 15.60 -1.09 1.06
C ASN A 50 15.51 -0.26 2.35
N ASP A 51 14.67 0.77 2.40
CA ASP A 51 14.46 1.58 3.61
C ASP A 51 13.76 0.77 4.73
N ALA A 52 12.79 -0.07 4.35
CA ALA A 52 12.16 -1.05 5.24
C ALA A 52 13.16 -2.08 5.78
N VAL A 53 14.08 -2.54 4.93
CA VAL A 53 15.16 -3.48 5.31
C VAL A 53 16.19 -2.85 6.24
N LEU A 54 16.52 -1.57 6.07
CA LEU A 54 17.51 -0.85 6.89
C LEU A 54 17.02 -0.58 8.32
N GLN A 55 15.70 -0.45 8.54
CA GLN A 55 15.13 -0.16 9.86
C GLN A 55 14.87 -1.42 10.71
N ALA A 56 14.78 -2.60 10.09
CA ALA A 56 14.12 -3.78 10.68
C ALA A 56 15.04 -4.99 10.96
N GLY A 57 16.37 -4.84 10.90
CA GLY A 57 17.31 -5.88 11.35
C GLY A 57 17.08 -7.28 10.77
N THR A 58 17.64 -7.57 9.59
CA THR A 58 17.87 -8.93 9.02
C THR A 58 16.68 -9.87 8.77
N ALA A 59 15.46 -9.60 9.22
CA ALA A 59 14.32 -10.53 9.07
C ALA A 59 13.47 -10.37 7.78
N VAL A 60 13.60 -9.25 7.05
CA VAL A 60 12.63 -8.86 6.01
C VAL A 60 12.93 -9.38 4.59
N ASN A 61 13.90 -10.27 4.42
CA ASN A 61 14.33 -10.69 3.09
C ASN A 61 13.44 -11.79 2.48
N ARG A 62 12.18 -11.50 2.15
CA ARG A 62 11.34 -12.41 1.35
C ARG A 62 10.64 -11.66 0.22
N LEU A 63 11.02 -11.94 -1.03
CA LEU A 63 10.40 -11.37 -2.25
C LEU A 63 8.87 -11.42 -2.18
N GLY A 64 8.17 -10.30 -2.37
CA GLY A 64 6.72 -10.23 -2.36
C GLY A 64 6.22 -8.79 -2.31
N LEU A 65 4.94 -8.57 -2.55
CA LEU A 65 4.26 -7.31 -2.30
C LEU A 65 3.96 -7.19 -0.80
N TYR A 66 4.26 -6.04 -0.23
CA TYR A 66 3.86 -5.70 1.13
C TYR A 66 2.70 -4.72 1.12
N VAL A 67 1.68 -5.02 1.92
CA VAL A 67 0.54 -4.15 2.22
C VAL A 67 0.37 -4.08 3.74
N ALA A 68 -0.12 -2.97 4.28
CA ALA A 68 -0.38 -2.82 5.71
C ALA A 68 -1.87 -2.95 6.00
N THR A 69 -2.24 -3.47 7.17
CA THR A 69 -3.65 -3.51 7.62
C THR A 69 -4.19 -2.13 7.98
N HIS A 70 -3.30 -1.14 8.13
CA HIS A 70 -3.63 0.23 8.47
C HIS A 70 -3.03 1.22 7.47
N CYS A 71 -3.79 2.27 7.16
CA CYS A 71 -3.33 3.35 6.30
C CYS A 71 -2.32 4.24 7.04
N THR A 72 -2.74 4.81 8.18
CA THR A 72 -1.89 5.64 9.06
C THR A 72 -1.08 4.79 10.02
N GLY A 73 0.23 5.04 10.11
CA GLY A 73 1.15 4.23 10.92
C GLY A 73 1.46 2.86 10.29
N GLY A 74 1.02 2.65 9.04
CA GLY A 74 1.21 1.42 8.29
C GLY A 74 1.67 1.75 6.88
N ALA A 75 0.73 1.79 5.93
CA ALA A 75 1.04 2.04 4.52
C ALA A 75 1.66 3.42 4.25
N ASP A 76 1.27 4.45 4.99
CA ASP A 76 1.79 5.81 4.82
C ASP A 76 3.30 5.94 5.09
N ALA A 77 3.88 5.05 5.90
CA ALA A 77 5.32 4.96 6.11
C ALA A 77 6.10 4.62 4.82
N TYR A 78 5.45 3.96 3.86
CA TYR A 78 6.05 3.56 2.58
C TYR A 78 5.64 4.48 1.42
N ALA A 79 4.66 5.36 1.62
CA ALA A 79 4.24 6.31 0.60
C ALA A 79 5.23 7.48 0.52
N LEU A 80 5.63 7.85 -0.69
CA LEU A 80 6.49 9.01 -0.91
C LEU A 80 5.65 10.27 -1.16
N PRO A 81 6.00 11.41 -0.55
CA PRO A 81 5.32 12.66 -0.82
C PRO A 81 5.56 13.12 -2.26
N PHE A 82 4.56 13.78 -2.84
CA PHE A 82 4.66 14.47 -4.12
C PHE A 82 3.90 15.78 -4.07
N LYS A 83 4.38 16.78 -4.81
CA LYS A 83 3.76 18.10 -4.86
C LYS A 83 2.73 18.18 -5.98
N VAL A 84 1.62 18.83 -5.69
CA VAL A 84 0.60 19.23 -6.67
C VAL A 84 0.50 20.75 -6.63
N SER A 85 0.68 21.38 -7.79
CA SER A 85 0.61 22.83 -7.94
C SER A 85 -0.66 23.23 -8.68
N ASN A 86 -1.34 24.26 -8.19
CA ASN A 86 -2.50 24.87 -8.83
C ASN A 86 -2.35 26.40 -8.76
N GLY A 87 -1.83 26.98 -9.84
CA GLY A 87 -1.38 28.38 -9.85
C GLY A 87 -0.26 28.59 -8.82
N ASP A 88 -0.45 29.59 -7.94
CA ASP A 88 0.52 29.95 -6.90
C ASP A 88 0.46 29.05 -5.65
N LYS A 89 -0.49 28.12 -5.60
CA LYS A 89 -0.64 27.18 -4.48
C LYS A 89 0.10 25.89 -4.77
N SER A 90 0.90 25.43 -3.81
CA SER A 90 1.51 24.10 -3.83
C SER A 90 1.11 23.36 -2.56
N GLU A 91 0.58 22.16 -2.73
CA GLU A 91 0.27 21.23 -1.65
C GLU A 91 1.11 19.95 -1.82
N GLU A 92 1.39 19.27 -0.72
CA GLU A 92 2.14 18.01 -0.73
C GLU A 92 1.22 16.87 -0.30
N PHE A 93 1.26 15.78 -1.04
CA PHE A 93 0.39 14.62 -0.81
C PHE A 93 1.19 13.33 -0.78
N ARG A 94 0.67 12.34 -0.06
CA ARG A 94 1.04 10.93 -0.19
C ARG A 94 -0.09 10.15 -0.83
N VAL A 95 0.27 9.12 -1.59
CA VAL A 95 -0.69 8.23 -2.26
C VAL A 95 -0.62 6.82 -1.70
N MET A 96 -1.80 6.28 -1.36
CA MET A 96 -1.97 4.90 -0.93
C MET A 96 -3.09 4.25 -1.75
N PHE A 97 -2.88 3.00 -2.17
CA PHE A 97 -3.95 2.17 -2.70
C PHE A 97 -4.66 1.46 -1.57
N GLN A 98 -5.99 1.53 -1.55
CA GLN A 98 -6.81 0.61 -0.78
C GLN A 98 -6.94 -0.70 -1.56
N CYS A 99 -6.65 -1.81 -0.89
CA CYS A 99 -6.53 -3.12 -1.49
C CYS A 99 -7.46 -4.12 -0.79
N ARG A 100 -7.97 -5.11 -1.54
CA ARG A 100 -8.57 -6.33 -1.00
C ARG A 100 -7.57 -7.46 -1.16
N VAL A 101 -7.39 -8.28 -0.13
CA VAL A 101 -6.42 -9.39 -0.13
C VAL A 101 -7.16 -10.71 0.08
N LYS A 102 -6.88 -11.71 -0.75
CA LYS A 102 -7.49 -13.03 -0.65
C LYS A 102 -7.11 -13.70 0.69
N PRO A 103 -8.08 -14.16 1.50
CA PRO A 103 -7.79 -14.90 2.73
C PRO A 103 -6.88 -16.10 2.48
N GLY A 104 -5.97 -16.37 3.42
CA GLY A 104 -5.01 -17.48 3.34
C GLY A 104 -3.91 -17.33 2.29
N SER A 105 -3.84 -16.20 1.57
CA SER A 105 -2.87 -15.97 0.49
C SER A 105 -1.76 -14.98 0.86
N PHE A 106 -1.55 -14.77 2.16
CA PHE A 106 -0.53 -13.86 2.70
C PHE A 106 0.10 -14.40 3.98
N THR A 107 1.26 -13.85 4.33
CA THR A 107 1.92 -14.05 5.64
C THR A 107 1.96 -12.73 6.39
N SER A 108 1.71 -12.73 7.71
CA SER A 108 1.74 -11.54 8.56
C SER A 108 3.12 -11.26 9.18
N HIS A 109 3.44 -9.99 9.34
CA HIS A 109 4.66 -9.46 9.94
C HIS A 109 4.31 -8.22 10.78
N THR A 110 4.94 -8.03 11.94
CA THR A 110 4.68 -6.87 12.82
C THR A 110 5.63 -5.70 12.62
N ASP A 111 6.67 -5.87 11.81
CA ASP A 111 7.71 -4.89 11.48
C ASP A 111 7.72 -4.73 9.94
N PRO A 112 7.89 -3.53 9.35
CA PRO A 112 8.12 -2.20 9.95
C PRO A 112 6.90 -1.32 10.20
N VAL A 113 5.69 -1.89 10.24
CA VAL A 113 4.50 -1.09 10.56
C VAL A 113 4.51 -0.67 12.03
N ARG A 114 4.05 0.55 12.31
CA ARG A 114 3.87 1.04 13.70
C ARG A 114 2.51 0.63 14.27
N VAL A 115 1.53 0.40 13.39
CA VAL A 115 0.17 0.02 13.73
C VAL A 115 -0.26 -1.18 12.91
N GLY A 116 -0.77 -2.22 13.60
CA GLY A 116 -1.29 -3.43 12.97
C GLY A 116 -0.19 -4.36 12.44
N GLU A 117 -0.38 -4.84 11.22
CA GLU A 117 0.49 -5.83 10.58
C GLU A 117 0.81 -5.42 9.14
N ALA A 118 1.97 -5.85 8.66
CA ALA A 118 2.29 -5.95 7.26
C ALA A 118 1.96 -7.36 6.75
N TRP A 119 1.19 -7.43 5.68
CA TRP A 119 0.92 -8.66 4.95
C TRP A 119 1.80 -8.74 3.71
N ARG A 120 2.51 -9.86 3.59
CA ARG A 120 3.30 -10.18 2.41
C ARG A 120 2.53 -11.12 1.50
N ILE A 121 2.37 -10.72 0.24
CA ILE A 121 1.65 -11.44 -0.81
C ILE A 121 2.62 -11.79 -1.94
N VAL A 122 2.58 -13.03 -2.41
CA VAL A 122 3.42 -13.51 -3.52
C VAL A 122 2.63 -13.76 -4.80
N ASP A 123 1.34 -14.06 -4.66
CA ASP A 123 0.43 -14.29 -5.77
C ASP A 123 -0.18 -12.93 -6.23
N PRO A 124 0.10 -12.46 -7.45
CA PRO A 124 -0.49 -11.23 -7.99
C PRO A 124 -2.01 -11.25 -8.04
N GLU A 125 -2.63 -12.42 -8.18
CA GLU A 125 -4.10 -12.55 -8.25
C GLU A 125 -4.76 -12.54 -6.88
N ALA A 126 -3.97 -12.65 -5.80
CA ALA A 126 -4.44 -12.61 -4.41
C ALA A 126 -4.61 -11.19 -3.85
N VAL A 127 -4.40 -10.15 -4.65
CA VAL A 127 -4.51 -8.76 -4.21
C VAL A 127 -5.11 -7.87 -5.29
N ARG A 128 -6.01 -6.98 -4.89
CA ARG A 128 -6.72 -6.08 -5.81
C ARG A 128 -6.76 -4.66 -5.27
N PRO A 129 -6.09 -3.69 -5.92
CA PRO A 129 -6.34 -2.29 -5.62
C PRO A 129 -7.76 -1.93 -6.10
N TYR A 130 -8.53 -1.23 -5.26
CA TYR A 130 -9.91 -0.82 -5.58
C TYR A 130 -10.23 0.62 -5.17
N GLY A 131 -9.37 1.26 -4.38
CA GLY A 131 -9.49 2.66 -4.00
C GLY A 131 -8.14 3.36 -4.01
N LEU A 132 -8.16 4.68 -4.15
CA LEU A 132 -6.98 5.54 -4.05
C LEU A 132 -7.21 6.55 -2.92
N LEU A 133 -6.32 6.57 -1.93
CA LEU A 133 -6.32 7.55 -0.87
C LEU A 133 -5.22 8.58 -1.13
N LEU A 134 -5.55 9.84 -0.89
CA LEU A 134 -4.62 10.95 -0.85
C LEU A 134 -4.58 11.49 0.58
N LYS A 135 -3.38 11.55 1.15
CA LYS A 135 -3.14 12.21 2.44
C LYS A 135 -2.46 13.53 2.17
N ASN A 136 -3.11 14.63 2.55
CA ASN A 136 -2.48 15.95 2.54
C ASN A 136 -1.45 16.01 3.68
N GLU A 137 -0.22 16.37 3.36
CA GLU A 137 0.82 16.62 4.34
C GLU A 137 0.76 18.10 4.69
N THR A 138 0.09 18.44 5.80
CA THR A 138 0.12 19.81 6.31
C THR A 138 1.56 20.15 6.67
N ILE A 139 2.19 21.05 5.92
CA ILE A 139 3.49 21.61 6.30
C ILE A 139 3.23 22.40 7.58
N GLN A 140 3.56 21.82 8.74
CA GLN A 140 3.71 22.61 9.96
C GLN A 140 4.93 23.49 9.76
N THR A 141 4.71 24.73 9.28
CA THR A 141 5.69 25.80 9.47
C THR A 141 5.92 25.91 10.97
N GLN A 142 7.08 25.46 11.44
CA GLN A 142 7.58 25.83 12.75
C GLN A 142 7.56 27.36 12.80
N ARG A 143 6.77 27.91 13.72
CA ARG A 143 6.88 29.32 14.09
C ARG A 143 8.07 29.38 15.04
N ASP A 144 9.12 30.04 14.58
CA ASP A 144 10.25 30.48 15.40
C ASP A 144 9.78 31.40 16.54
#